data_AF-A0A963AYF0-F1
#
_entry.id   AF-A0A963AYF0-F1
#
_cell.length_a   1.000
_cell.length_b   1.000
_cell.length_c   1.000
_cell.angle_alpha   90.00
_cell.angle_beta   90.00
_cell.angle_gamma   90.00
#
_symmetry.space_group_name_H-M   'P 1'
#
loop_
_entity.id
_entity.type
_entity.pdbx_description
1 polymer ?
#
loop_
_entity_poly.entity_id
_entity_poly.type
_entity_poly.pdbx_seq_one_letter_code
_entity_poly.pdbx_strand_id
1 'polypeptide(L)'
;MGWHKKVLRVNLTDGSCNAEPLNMRWASEYLGQRGLATKYLLEEIDPQVDPLSPDNKLIFATGPLTGTMASTGGRFSVVTKGALTGAIACSNSGGYFGAELKFAGWDMVIFEGRALSPVYLLIKDDSVELLPADDLWGRSVWETDEILHRRHQDPQLRIAAIGQSGEEGVLFACVVNDLHRAAGRSGVGTVMGSKNLKAIAVRGTQGVKVKDPARFMRVVNEKKQILAENAVTGQGLPTYGTQVLMNVINEVGALPTNNAADVQFAGASKISGEAMHEVRASDGKANLIANKACFGCTIACGRISRIDKTHYTVVNRPEYWGASGGLEYEAAWALGAATGVDDLEALTFANFVCNEQAFDPITFGSTLGAAMELYEMGLISDADTGGTALKFGSAEALTKMAELVGKGEGFGKILGLGSKRLCEKYGHPELSMSVKGQEFPAYDPRGIQGMGLTYATSNRGACHLRSYTVASEILGIPEKTDPLATEGKAGLVKAFQDATAAVDSTGLCLFTTFAWSLDDFQPQVDAACDGEWSLERLSEVGERIWNMERQFNLAAGFTGKDDTLPKRLLKDAAKTGPAKGRVNGLDQMLPEYYQLRGWDDAGVPTQETLSKLGL
;
A
#
# COMPACT_ATOMS: atom_id res chain seq x y z
N MET A 1 -11.01 -26.09 4.35
CA MET A 1 -11.30 -25.11 5.40
C MET A 1 -10.18 -24.09 5.40
N GLY A 2 -10.34 -22.93 6.04
CA GLY A 2 -9.62 -21.69 5.72
C GLY A 2 -10.37 -20.83 4.69
N TRP A 3 -10.72 -21.41 3.54
CA TRP A 3 -11.60 -20.80 2.53
C TRP A 3 -13.08 -21.13 2.74
N HIS A 4 -13.96 -20.18 2.38
CA HIS A 4 -15.40 -20.43 2.22
C HIS A 4 -15.75 -21.16 0.92
N LYS A 5 -14.81 -21.18 -0.02
CA LYS A 5 -14.92 -21.76 -1.36
C LYS A 5 -15.95 -21.03 -2.23
N LYS A 6 -16.13 -19.73 -1.99
CA LYS A 6 -17.09 -18.87 -2.72
C LYS A 6 -16.41 -17.60 -3.23
N VAL A 7 -16.66 -17.30 -4.49
CA VAL A 7 -16.36 -16.03 -5.14
C VAL A 7 -17.67 -15.35 -5.48
N LEU A 8 -17.76 -14.05 -5.22
CA LEU A 8 -18.87 -13.23 -5.67
C LEU A 8 -18.47 -12.53 -6.98
N ARG A 9 -19.17 -12.87 -8.07
CA ARG A 9 -19.07 -12.20 -9.37
C ARG A 9 -20.07 -11.07 -9.44
N VAL A 10 -19.60 -9.87 -9.71
CA VAL A 10 -20.43 -8.68 -9.87
C VAL A 10 -20.18 -8.08 -11.25
N ASN A 11 -21.16 -8.16 -12.13
CA ASN A 11 -21.11 -7.48 -13.42
C ASN A 11 -21.86 -6.15 -13.29
N LEU A 12 -21.11 -5.05 -13.35
CA LEU A 12 -21.66 -3.72 -13.14
C LEU A 12 -22.45 -3.21 -14.34
N THR A 13 -22.22 -3.78 -15.53
CA THR A 13 -22.91 -3.37 -16.77
C THR A 13 -24.35 -3.88 -16.78
N ASP A 14 -24.58 -5.13 -16.42
CA ASP A 14 -25.93 -5.73 -16.37
C ASP A 14 -26.55 -5.76 -14.97
N GLY A 15 -25.77 -5.45 -13.93
CA GLY A 15 -26.21 -5.38 -12.53
C GLY A 15 -26.30 -6.74 -11.83
N SER A 16 -25.77 -7.81 -12.41
CA SER A 16 -25.86 -9.15 -11.82
C SER A 16 -24.86 -9.39 -10.69
N CYS A 17 -25.30 -10.14 -9.67
CA CYS A 17 -24.52 -10.55 -8.51
C CYS A 17 -24.64 -12.06 -8.35
N ASN A 18 -23.61 -12.82 -8.75
CA ASN A 18 -23.67 -14.28 -8.81
C ASN A 18 -22.60 -14.91 -7.92
N ALA A 19 -22.97 -15.95 -7.17
CA ALA A 19 -22.02 -16.80 -6.49
C ALA A 19 -21.41 -17.80 -7.46
N GLU A 20 -20.09 -17.99 -7.42
CA GLU A 20 -19.43 -19.11 -8.08
C GLU A 20 -18.53 -19.88 -7.09
N PRO A 21 -18.31 -21.19 -7.33
CA PRO A 21 -17.33 -21.95 -6.56
C PRO A 21 -15.92 -21.41 -6.77
N LEU A 22 -15.18 -21.24 -5.67
CA LEU A 22 -13.75 -20.94 -5.75
C LEU A 22 -13.01 -22.09 -6.44
N ASN A 23 -12.19 -21.77 -7.43
CA ASN A 23 -11.26 -22.72 -8.04
C ASN A 23 -10.25 -23.24 -7.00
N MET A 24 -10.53 -24.42 -6.43
CA MET A 24 -9.72 -25.00 -5.37
C MET A 24 -8.35 -25.49 -5.86
N ARG A 25 -8.18 -25.75 -7.16
CA ARG A 25 -6.85 -26.05 -7.73
C ARG A 25 -5.97 -24.81 -7.63
N TRP A 26 -6.47 -23.65 -8.06
CA TRP A 26 -5.73 -22.40 -7.92
C TRP A 26 -5.54 -21.99 -6.46
N ALA A 27 -6.53 -22.17 -5.59
CA ALA A 27 -6.35 -21.91 -4.16
C ALA A 27 -5.25 -22.81 -3.55
N SER A 28 -5.11 -24.05 -4.03
CA SER A 28 -4.03 -24.96 -3.63
C SER A 28 -2.65 -24.53 -4.16
N GLU A 29 -2.58 -23.97 -5.37
CA GLU A 29 -1.32 -23.56 -6.02
C GLU A 29 -0.84 -22.15 -5.62
N TYR A 30 -1.76 -21.25 -5.26
CA TYR A 30 -1.52 -19.82 -5.04
C TYR A 30 -2.01 -19.30 -3.67
N LEU A 31 -2.53 -20.19 -2.82
CA LEU A 31 -3.06 -19.92 -1.47
C LEU A 31 -4.28 -18.98 -1.44
N GLY A 32 -4.10 -17.67 -1.53
CA GLY A 32 -5.17 -16.71 -1.30
C GLY A 32 -4.76 -15.28 -1.63
N GLN A 33 -5.63 -14.32 -1.28
CA GLN A 33 -5.40 -12.88 -1.37
C GLN A 33 -4.59 -12.48 -2.61
N ARG A 34 -3.30 -12.10 -2.47
CA ARG A 34 -2.44 -11.65 -3.57
C ARG A 34 -2.32 -12.74 -4.65
N GLY A 35 -1.82 -13.92 -4.29
CA GLY A 35 -1.54 -14.96 -5.25
C GLY A 35 -2.77 -15.40 -6.02
N LEU A 36 -3.83 -15.73 -5.29
CA LEU A 36 -5.05 -16.25 -5.90
C LEU A 36 -5.75 -15.19 -6.75
N ALA A 37 -5.89 -13.94 -6.27
CA ALA A 37 -6.52 -12.87 -7.04
C ALA A 37 -5.73 -12.52 -8.30
N THR A 38 -4.40 -12.50 -8.23
CA THR A 38 -3.57 -12.31 -9.42
C THR A 38 -3.81 -13.44 -10.43
N LYS A 39 -3.92 -14.70 -9.99
CA LYS A 39 -4.23 -15.80 -10.92
C LYS A 39 -5.57 -15.60 -11.63
N TYR A 40 -6.64 -15.23 -10.91
CA TYR A 40 -7.93 -14.89 -11.53
C TYR A 40 -7.81 -13.71 -12.52
N LEU A 41 -7.08 -12.65 -12.15
CA LEU A 41 -6.91 -11.51 -13.04
C LEU A 41 -6.26 -11.92 -14.36
N LEU A 42 -5.12 -12.61 -14.31
CA LEU A 42 -4.33 -12.98 -15.48
C LEU A 42 -5.07 -13.93 -16.44
N GLU A 43 -5.95 -14.78 -15.92
CA GLU A 43 -6.73 -15.70 -16.75
C GLU A 43 -7.92 -15.03 -17.44
N GLU A 44 -8.30 -13.82 -17.01
CA GLU A 44 -9.58 -13.23 -17.37
C GLU A 44 -9.51 -11.84 -17.99
N ILE A 45 -8.31 -11.23 -18.05
CA ILE A 45 -8.11 -9.97 -18.75
C ILE A 45 -6.95 -10.11 -19.75
N ASP A 46 -7.04 -9.35 -20.84
CA ASP A 46 -5.87 -9.06 -21.66
C ASP A 46 -4.90 -8.20 -20.83
N PRO A 47 -3.63 -8.61 -20.61
CA PRO A 47 -2.64 -7.77 -19.94
C PRO A 47 -2.44 -6.39 -20.58
N GLN A 48 -2.80 -6.21 -21.86
CA GLN A 48 -2.74 -4.92 -22.57
C GLN A 48 -3.99 -4.05 -22.41
N VAL A 49 -5.04 -4.53 -21.75
CA VAL A 49 -6.29 -3.79 -21.52
C VAL A 49 -6.03 -2.39 -20.94
N ASP A 50 -6.81 -1.38 -21.34
CA ASP A 50 -6.76 -0.07 -20.69
C ASP A 50 -7.20 -0.22 -19.21
N PRO A 51 -6.37 0.19 -18.23
CA PRO A 51 -6.71 0.09 -16.81
C PRO A 51 -8.06 0.71 -16.42
N LEU A 52 -8.54 1.72 -17.15
CA LEU A 52 -9.78 2.43 -16.84
C LEU A 52 -10.99 1.94 -17.67
N SER A 53 -10.79 0.94 -18.52
CA SER A 53 -11.87 0.37 -19.33
C SER A 53 -12.78 -0.56 -18.53
N PRO A 54 -14.02 -0.82 -19.02
CA PRO A 54 -14.90 -1.83 -18.44
C PRO A 54 -14.31 -3.24 -18.41
N ASP A 55 -13.39 -3.56 -19.33
CA ASP A 55 -12.80 -4.88 -19.51
C ASP A 55 -11.71 -5.22 -18.46
N ASN A 56 -11.10 -4.21 -17.83
CA ASN A 56 -10.22 -4.45 -16.68
C ASN A 56 -11.05 -4.98 -15.50
N LYS A 57 -10.51 -5.90 -14.70
CA LYS A 57 -11.18 -6.42 -13.51
C LYS A 57 -10.65 -5.78 -12.24
N LEU A 58 -11.53 -5.61 -11.26
CA LEU A 58 -11.19 -5.13 -9.93
C LEU A 58 -11.54 -6.21 -8.91
N ILE A 59 -10.55 -6.73 -8.21
CA ILE A 59 -10.71 -7.90 -7.36
C ILE A 59 -10.42 -7.54 -5.91
N PHE A 60 -11.40 -7.70 -5.03
CA PHE A 60 -11.21 -7.65 -3.58
C PHE A 60 -11.04 -9.07 -3.06
N ALA A 61 -9.89 -9.38 -2.50
CA ALA A 61 -9.55 -10.74 -2.10
C ALA A 61 -9.00 -10.81 -0.68
N THR A 62 -9.34 -11.90 0.00
CA THR A 62 -8.89 -12.22 1.35
C THR A 62 -8.02 -13.47 1.35
N GLY A 63 -7.28 -13.70 2.42
CA GLY A 63 -6.48 -14.91 2.60
C GLY A 63 -7.20 -15.95 3.45
N PRO A 64 -6.72 -17.20 3.46
CA PRO A 64 -7.34 -18.26 4.27
C PRO A 64 -7.27 -18.02 5.78
N LEU A 65 -6.36 -17.16 6.25
CA LEU A 65 -6.25 -16.79 7.67
C LEU A 65 -7.01 -15.49 8.00
N THR A 66 -7.53 -14.77 7.00
CA THR A 66 -8.37 -13.59 7.21
C THR A 66 -9.68 -13.99 7.93
N GLY A 67 -10.06 -13.24 8.95
CA GLY A 67 -11.23 -13.52 9.81
C GLY A 67 -11.01 -14.62 10.85
N THR A 68 -9.83 -15.24 10.89
CA THR A 68 -9.51 -16.27 11.91
C THR A 68 -8.94 -15.64 13.20
N MET A 69 -8.62 -16.47 14.20
CA MET A 69 -7.97 -16.03 15.43
C MET A 69 -6.46 -15.80 15.32
N ALA A 70 -5.85 -16.09 14.16
CA ALA A 70 -4.44 -15.81 13.91
C ALA A 70 -4.15 -14.33 14.16
N SER A 71 -2.99 -14.03 14.75
CA SER A 71 -2.65 -12.63 14.99
C SER A 71 -2.58 -11.91 13.66
N THR A 72 -3.19 -10.73 13.58
CA THR A 72 -3.21 -9.87 12.39
C THR A 72 -4.02 -10.39 11.20
N GLY A 73 -4.90 -11.38 11.40
CA GLY A 73 -5.79 -11.97 10.38
C GLY A 73 -6.92 -11.07 9.89
N GLY A 74 -6.63 -9.79 9.64
CA GLY A 74 -7.60 -8.79 9.15
C GLY A 74 -7.24 -8.20 7.79
N ARG A 75 -6.26 -8.76 7.06
CA ARG A 75 -5.81 -8.19 5.78
C ARG A 75 -6.67 -8.66 4.60
N PHE A 76 -6.79 -7.77 3.63
CA PHE A 76 -7.31 -8.04 2.28
C PHE A 76 -6.50 -7.24 1.24
N SER A 77 -6.61 -7.60 -0.02
CA SER A 77 -5.99 -6.87 -1.13
C SER A 77 -7.02 -6.48 -2.19
N VAL A 78 -6.76 -5.34 -2.83
CA VAL A 78 -7.39 -4.92 -4.08
C VAL A 78 -6.41 -5.18 -5.21
N VAL A 79 -6.78 -6.05 -6.16
CA VAL A 79 -5.93 -6.52 -7.27
C VAL A 79 -6.57 -6.18 -8.61
N THR A 80 -5.78 -5.60 -9.53
CA THR A 80 -6.21 -5.11 -10.85
C THR A 80 -5.00 -4.75 -11.71
N LYS A 81 -5.18 -4.38 -12.98
CA LYS A 81 -4.18 -3.58 -13.71
C LYS A 81 -4.24 -2.14 -13.20
N GLY A 82 -3.14 -1.62 -12.66
CA GLY A 82 -3.11 -0.34 -11.96
C GLY A 82 -3.26 0.88 -12.87
N ALA A 83 -4.09 1.84 -12.49
CA ALA A 83 -4.32 3.06 -13.27
C ALA A 83 -3.08 3.96 -13.38
N LEU A 84 -2.26 4.03 -12.32
CA LEU A 84 -1.07 4.88 -12.30
C LEU A 84 0.02 4.35 -13.24
N THR A 85 0.33 3.07 -13.08
CA THR A 85 1.54 2.43 -13.64
C THR A 85 1.26 1.68 -14.93
N GLY A 86 0.06 1.12 -15.09
CA GLY A 86 -0.24 0.12 -16.12
C GLY A 86 0.32 -1.28 -15.83
N ALA A 87 1.03 -1.47 -14.71
CA ALA A 87 1.52 -2.76 -14.24
C ALA A 87 0.47 -3.48 -13.39
N ILE A 88 0.76 -4.71 -12.95
CA ILE A 88 -0.04 -5.39 -11.93
C ILE A 88 -0.10 -4.55 -10.64
N ALA A 89 -1.30 -4.36 -10.11
CA ALA A 89 -1.54 -3.74 -8.82
C ALA A 89 -2.03 -4.79 -7.82
N CYS A 90 -1.49 -4.74 -6.60
CA CYS A 90 -2.00 -5.49 -5.46
C CYS A 90 -1.86 -4.63 -4.20
N SER A 91 -2.91 -3.90 -3.86
CA SER A 91 -2.90 -2.96 -2.75
C SER A 91 -3.55 -3.57 -1.51
N ASN A 92 -2.72 -3.84 -0.51
CA ASN A 92 -3.10 -4.49 0.74
C ASN A 92 -3.63 -3.44 1.73
N SER A 93 -4.74 -3.76 2.41
CA SER A 93 -5.28 -2.97 3.51
C SER A 93 -5.59 -3.86 4.72
N GLY A 94 -5.63 -3.23 5.89
CA GLY A 94 -6.05 -3.85 7.15
C GLY A 94 -7.40 -3.36 7.61
N GLY A 95 -7.54 -3.11 8.91
CA GLY A 95 -8.82 -2.75 9.52
C GLY A 95 -9.67 -3.98 9.81
N TYR A 96 -10.96 -3.87 9.50
CA TYR A 96 -11.98 -4.88 9.79
C TYR A 96 -12.73 -5.36 8.55
N PHE A 97 -12.69 -4.60 7.44
CA PHE A 97 -13.39 -4.95 6.19
C PHE A 97 -13.08 -6.36 5.68
N GLY A 98 -11.80 -6.75 5.62
CA GLY A 98 -11.41 -8.08 5.13
C GLY A 98 -11.97 -9.23 6.00
N ALA A 99 -11.99 -9.04 7.32
CA ALA A 99 -12.57 -10.01 8.25
C ALA A 99 -14.10 -10.08 8.09
N GLU A 100 -14.77 -8.95 7.94
CA GLU A 100 -16.22 -8.88 7.73
C GLU A 100 -16.65 -9.55 6.42
N LEU A 101 -15.88 -9.37 5.34
CA LEU A 101 -16.09 -10.06 4.06
C LEU A 101 -15.99 -11.58 4.21
N LYS A 102 -15.00 -12.04 4.98
CA LYS A 102 -14.88 -13.46 5.32
C LYS A 102 -16.05 -13.93 6.18
N PHE A 103 -16.48 -13.16 7.17
CA PHE A 103 -17.64 -13.49 8.00
C PHE A 103 -18.94 -13.54 7.21
N ALA A 104 -19.05 -12.81 6.11
CA ALA A 104 -20.18 -12.88 5.19
C ALA A 104 -20.14 -14.13 4.29
N GLY A 105 -19.07 -14.93 4.35
CA GLY A 105 -18.94 -16.19 3.63
C GLY A 105 -18.25 -16.09 2.26
N TRP A 106 -17.55 -14.98 1.99
CA TRP A 106 -16.91 -14.74 0.69
C TRP A 106 -15.39 -14.69 0.82
N ASP A 107 -14.68 -15.39 -0.07
CA ASP A 107 -13.21 -15.31 -0.14
C ASP A 107 -12.75 -14.16 -1.04
N MET A 108 -13.57 -13.81 -2.03
CA MET A 108 -13.24 -12.86 -3.08
C MET A 108 -14.51 -12.24 -3.68
N VAL A 109 -14.41 -10.97 -4.08
CA VAL A 109 -15.38 -10.28 -4.93
C VAL A 109 -14.68 -9.81 -6.20
N ILE A 110 -15.18 -10.20 -7.37
CA ILE A 110 -14.63 -9.82 -8.67
C ILE A 110 -15.64 -8.92 -9.38
N PHE A 111 -15.24 -7.68 -9.65
CA PHE A 111 -16.01 -6.72 -10.42
C PHE A 111 -15.54 -6.67 -11.87
N GLU A 112 -16.51 -6.71 -12.79
CA GLU A 112 -16.33 -6.53 -14.22
C GLU A 112 -17.35 -5.54 -14.79
N GLY A 113 -17.09 -5.01 -15.98
CA GLY A 113 -17.96 -4.02 -16.60
C GLY A 113 -17.88 -2.65 -15.93
N ARG A 114 -18.91 -1.83 -16.18
CA ARG A 114 -19.08 -0.47 -15.65
C ARG A 114 -20.57 -0.17 -15.50
N ALA A 115 -20.96 0.36 -14.34
CA ALA A 115 -22.35 0.77 -14.12
C ALA A 115 -22.71 2.04 -14.90
N LEU A 116 -23.96 2.15 -15.36
CA LEU A 116 -24.45 3.33 -16.10
C LEU A 116 -24.50 4.60 -15.25
N SER A 117 -24.73 4.45 -13.94
CA SER A 117 -24.72 5.50 -12.93
C SER A 117 -23.98 5.01 -11.68
N PRO A 118 -23.60 5.90 -10.75
CA PRO A 118 -22.98 5.51 -9.49
C PRO A 118 -23.77 4.44 -8.73
N VAL A 119 -23.08 3.39 -8.28
CA VAL A 119 -23.64 2.31 -7.45
C VAL A 119 -22.74 1.99 -6.26
N TYR A 120 -23.30 1.32 -5.26
CA TYR A 120 -22.53 0.65 -4.21
C TYR A 120 -23.03 -0.78 -4.05
N LEU A 121 -22.14 -1.67 -3.61
CA LEU A 121 -22.48 -3.07 -3.34
C LEU A 121 -22.80 -3.22 -1.85
N LEU A 122 -23.96 -3.80 -1.53
CA LEU A 122 -24.32 -4.22 -0.17
C LEU A 122 -24.25 -5.75 -0.07
N ILE A 123 -23.46 -6.24 0.88
CA ILE A 123 -23.32 -7.66 1.19
C ILE A 123 -23.79 -7.88 2.63
N LYS A 124 -24.82 -8.71 2.81
CA LYS A 124 -25.30 -9.19 4.11
C LYS A 124 -25.35 -10.72 4.07
N ASP A 125 -24.28 -11.35 4.50
CA ASP A 125 -24.06 -12.79 4.32
C ASP A 125 -24.26 -13.20 2.84
N ASP A 126 -25.27 -14.03 2.54
CA ASP A 126 -25.61 -14.46 1.18
C ASP A 126 -26.49 -13.47 0.40
N SER A 127 -27.05 -12.45 1.06
CA SER A 127 -27.84 -11.40 0.40
C SER A 127 -26.91 -10.35 -0.19
N VAL A 128 -26.89 -10.24 -1.51
CA VAL A 128 -26.02 -9.32 -2.23
C VAL A 128 -26.83 -8.47 -3.20
N GLU A 129 -26.69 -7.16 -3.10
CA GLU A 129 -27.45 -6.20 -3.91
C GLU A 129 -26.55 -5.05 -4.39
N LEU A 130 -26.67 -4.69 -5.67
CA LEU A 130 -26.16 -3.42 -6.20
C LEU A 130 -27.24 -2.36 -6.03
N LEU A 131 -26.89 -1.28 -5.34
CA LEU A 131 -27.82 -0.21 -4.99
C LEU A 131 -27.34 1.13 -5.58
N PRO A 132 -28.25 2.05 -5.96
CA PRO A 132 -27.89 3.38 -6.44
C PRO A 132 -27.05 4.17 -5.43
N ALA A 133 -26.10 4.95 -5.93
CA ALA A 133 -25.18 5.76 -5.13
C ALA A 133 -25.08 7.21 -5.61
N ASP A 134 -26.06 7.72 -6.38
CA ASP A 134 -26.04 9.09 -6.90
C ASP A 134 -25.90 10.15 -5.79
N ASP A 135 -26.45 9.90 -4.61
CA ASP A 135 -26.36 10.80 -3.45
C ASP A 135 -25.04 10.68 -2.67
N LEU A 136 -24.28 9.60 -2.91
CA LEU A 136 -22.95 9.35 -2.36
C LEU A 136 -21.84 9.83 -3.30
N TRP A 137 -22.09 9.90 -4.61
CA TRP A 137 -21.13 10.40 -5.57
C TRP A 137 -20.80 11.88 -5.29
N GLY A 138 -19.52 12.24 -5.31
CA GLY A 138 -19.02 13.55 -4.88
C GLY A 138 -18.82 13.70 -3.37
N ARG A 139 -19.21 12.70 -2.56
CA ARG A 139 -19.01 12.71 -1.10
C ARG A 139 -17.64 12.17 -0.72
N SER A 140 -17.12 12.63 0.41
CA SER A 140 -15.93 12.03 1.00
C SER A 140 -16.18 10.61 1.49
N VAL A 141 -15.12 9.86 1.78
CA VAL A 141 -15.23 8.54 2.41
C VAL A 141 -15.89 8.65 3.79
N TRP A 142 -15.59 9.69 4.54
CA TRP A 142 -16.14 9.88 5.89
C TRP A 142 -17.64 10.17 5.84
N GLU A 143 -18.09 11.02 4.93
CA GLU A 143 -19.52 11.26 4.70
C GLU A 143 -20.22 10.00 4.17
N THR A 144 -19.59 9.29 3.22
CA THR A 144 -20.13 8.04 2.65
C THR A 144 -20.35 6.98 3.74
N ASP A 145 -19.37 6.82 4.63
CA ASP A 145 -19.43 5.90 5.76
C ASP A 145 -20.58 6.26 6.70
N GLU A 146 -20.70 7.53 7.11
CA GLU A 146 -21.78 8.00 7.98
C GLU A 146 -23.18 7.81 7.35
N ILE A 147 -23.32 8.13 6.06
CA ILE A 147 -24.59 8.00 5.33
C ILE A 147 -25.01 6.53 5.26
N LEU A 148 -24.09 5.62 4.91
CA LEU A 148 -24.40 4.19 4.76
C LEU A 148 -24.75 3.53 6.10
N HIS A 149 -24.06 3.87 7.19
CA HIS A 149 -24.42 3.41 8.53
C HIS A 149 -25.83 3.86 8.93
N ARG A 150 -26.19 5.13 8.68
CA ARG A 150 -27.54 5.64 8.95
C ARG A 150 -28.60 4.99 8.07
N ARG A 151 -28.32 4.86 6.77
CA ARG A 151 -29.24 4.30 5.76
C ARG A 151 -29.62 2.85 6.09
N HIS A 152 -28.65 2.05 6.52
CA HIS A 152 -28.87 0.64 6.83
C HIS A 152 -29.11 0.35 8.31
N GLN A 153 -29.02 1.36 9.17
CA GLN A 153 -29.23 1.27 10.62
C GLN A 153 -28.41 0.16 11.29
N ASP A 154 -27.20 -0.10 10.78
CA ASP A 154 -26.32 -1.15 11.27
C ASP A 154 -24.93 -0.58 11.58
N PRO A 155 -24.61 -0.31 12.86
CA PRO A 155 -23.33 0.24 13.28
C PRO A 155 -22.15 -0.75 13.14
N GLN A 156 -22.42 -2.01 12.76
CA GLN A 156 -21.38 -3.03 12.55
C GLN A 156 -21.02 -3.22 11.08
N LEU A 157 -21.66 -2.49 10.15
CA LEU A 157 -21.25 -2.49 8.76
C LEU A 157 -19.78 -2.12 8.63
N ARG A 158 -19.08 -2.80 7.72
CA ARG A 158 -17.74 -2.42 7.29
C ARG A 158 -17.78 -1.93 5.87
N ILE A 159 -17.27 -0.72 5.67
CA ILE A 159 -17.36 -0.02 4.40
C ILE A 159 -15.95 0.18 3.86
N ALA A 160 -15.77 -0.16 2.58
CA ALA A 160 -14.63 0.23 1.77
C ALA A 160 -15.14 1.13 0.65
N ALA A 161 -14.62 2.35 0.53
CA ALA A 161 -15.12 3.36 -0.40
C ALA A 161 -13.99 4.15 -1.06
N ILE A 162 -14.31 4.78 -2.19
CA ILE A 162 -13.49 5.82 -2.79
C ILE A 162 -14.01 7.20 -2.37
N GLY A 163 -13.13 8.18 -2.29
CA GLY A 163 -13.48 9.60 -2.17
C GLY A 163 -13.60 10.25 -3.54
N GLN A 164 -13.77 11.57 -3.55
CA GLN A 164 -13.91 12.34 -4.79
C GLN A 164 -12.69 12.19 -5.72
N SER A 165 -11.49 11.99 -5.15
CA SER A 165 -10.27 11.81 -5.96
C SER A 165 -10.36 10.62 -6.94
N GLY A 166 -11.00 9.51 -6.55
CA GLY A 166 -11.19 8.35 -7.41
C GLY A 166 -12.23 8.60 -8.51
N GLU A 167 -13.25 9.40 -8.20
CA GLU A 167 -14.32 9.80 -9.12
C GLU A 167 -13.81 10.76 -10.19
N GLU A 168 -12.93 11.69 -9.82
CA GLU A 168 -12.33 12.71 -10.69
C GLU A 168 -11.09 12.21 -11.45
N GLY A 169 -10.71 10.95 -11.28
CA GLY A 169 -9.63 10.32 -12.06
C GLY A 169 -8.21 10.63 -11.58
N VAL A 170 -8.01 10.99 -10.31
CA VAL A 170 -6.66 11.06 -9.71
C VAL A 170 -6.03 9.68 -9.81
N LEU A 171 -4.91 9.54 -10.53
CA LEU A 171 -4.35 8.24 -10.93
C LEU A 171 -3.79 7.43 -9.76
N PHE A 172 -3.64 8.03 -8.59
CA PHE A 172 -3.18 7.41 -7.35
C PHE A 172 -4.26 7.46 -6.26
N ALA A 173 -5.54 7.46 -6.65
CA ALA A 173 -6.64 7.28 -5.71
C ALA A 173 -6.62 5.87 -5.10
N CYS A 174 -7.01 5.81 -3.83
CA CYS A 174 -7.04 4.64 -2.96
C CYS A 174 -8.47 4.08 -2.85
N VAL A 175 -8.58 2.89 -2.27
CA VAL A 175 -9.81 2.46 -1.58
C VAL A 175 -9.57 2.56 -0.09
N VAL A 176 -10.38 3.33 0.63
CA VAL A 176 -10.26 3.51 2.09
C VAL A 176 -11.38 2.77 2.81
N ASN A 177 -11.03 2.06 3.88
CA ASN A 177 -11.94 1.38 4.77
C ASN A 177 -11.69 1.77 6.23
N ASP A 178 -12.71 1.59 7.09
CA ASP A 178 -12.65 1.97 8.50
C ASP A 178 -12.13 3.42 8.71
N LEU A 179 -12.57 4.33 7.82
CA LEU A 179 -12.24 5.76 7.74
C LEU A 179 -10.77 6.14 7.44
N HIS A 180 -9.81 5.25 7.66
CA HIS A 180 -8.38 5.60 7.61
C HIS A 180 -7.43 4.42 7.31
N ARG A 181 -7.94 3.27 6.87
CA ARG A 181 -7.13 2.14 6.37
C ARG A 181 -7.22 2.15 4.85
N ALA A 182 -6.09 1.98 4.16
CA ALA A 182 -6.06 2.18 2.71
C ALA A 182 -5.47 0.98 1.98
N ALA A 183 -6.16 0.53 0.93
CA ALA A 183 -5.53 -0.13 -0.20
C ALA A 183 -4.95 0.98 -1.07
N GLY A 184 -3.73 1.41 -0.75
CA GLY A 184 -3.28 2.76 -1.07
C GLY A 184 -2.72 2.97 -2.47
N ARG A 185 -1.87 2.08 -2.97
CA ARG A 185 -0.98 2.42 -4.10
C ARG A 185 -1.51 1.95 -5.46
N SER A 186 -0.87 2.43 -6.52
CA SER A 186 -1.08 2.00 -7.91
C SER A 186 -2.44 2.37 -8.55
N GLY A 187 -3.23 3.23 -7.91
CA GLY A 187 -4.46 3.77 -8.51
C GLY A 187 -5.66 2.83 -8.48
N VAL A 188 -5.74 1.95 -7.49
CA VAL A 188 -6.86 1.00 -7.39
C VAL A 188 -8.22 1.68 -7.14
N GLY A 189 -8.21 2.84 -6.46
CA GLY A 189 -9.41 3.67 -6.28
C GLY A 189 -9.87 4.33 -7.58
N THR A 190 -8.94 4.72 -8.45
CA THR A 190 -9.25 5.25 -9.78
C THR A 190 -9.91 4.21 -10.67
N VAL A 191 -9.43 2.96 -10.61
CA VAL A 191 -10.07 1.84 -11.31
C VAL A 191 -11.50 1.63 -10.79
N MET A 192 -11.70 1.67 -9.47
CA MET A 192 -13.02 1.57 -8.85
C MET A 192 -13.96 2.71 -9.29
N GLY A 193 -13.46 3.95 -9.32
CA GLY A 193 -14.20 5.13 -9.82
C GLY A 193 -14.54 5.03 -11.30
N SER A 194 -13.63 4.54 -12.14
CA SER A 194 -13.87 4.33 -13.58
C SER A 194 -14.99 3.33 -13.88
N LYS A 195 -15.40 2.54 -12.89
CA LYS A 195 -16.50 1.58 -12.99
C LYS A 195 -17.83 2.10 -12.42
N ASN A 196 -17.85 3.36 -11.97
CA ASN A 196 -18.97 3.98 -11.24
C ASN A 196 -19.33 3.23 -9.94
N LEU A 197 -18.36 2.56 -9.31
CA LEU A 197 -18.55 1.87 -8.04
C LEU A 197 -18.05 2.75 -6.90
N LYS A 198 -18.96 3.26 -6.07
CA LYS A 198 -18.64 4.17 -4.97
C LYS A 198 -18.10 3.46 -3.72
N ALA A 199 -18.74 2.35 -3.35
CA ALA A 199 -18.43 1.66 -2.10
C ALA A 199 -18.83 0.18 -2.14
N ILE A 200 -18.28 -0.56 -1.17
CA ILE A 200 -18.69 -1.90 -0.80
C ILE A 200 -18.98 -1.86 0.71
N ALA A 201 -20.23 -2.13 1.08
CA ALA A 201 -20.69 -2.22 2.47
C ALA A 201 -20.98 -3.67 2.81
N VAL A 202 -20.37 -4.19 3.87
CA VAL A 202 -20.43 -5.61 4.23
C VAL A 202 -20.85 -5.79 5.66
N ARG A 203 -21.76 -6.75 5.90
CA ARG A 203 -22.08 -7.32 7.19
C ARG A 203 -22.03 -8.85 7.10
N GLY A 204 -21.26 -9.47 7.99
CA GLY A 204 -21.05 -10.91 8.02
C GLY A 204 -21.29 -11.53 9.39
N THR A 205 -21.99 -12.67 9.44
CA THR A 205 -22.35 -13.35 10.70
C THR A 205 -22.03 -14.84 10.73
N GLN A 206 -21.44 -15.39 9.67
CA GLN A 206 -21.17 -16.84 9.56
C GLN A 206 -19.89 -17.30 10.28
N GLY A 207 -18.87 -16.42 10.36
CA GLY A 207 -17.56 -16.77 10.92
C GLY A 207 -16.69 -17.62 9.98
N VAL A 208 -15.47 -17.97 10.39
CA VAL A 208 -14.50 -18.75 9.58
C VAL A 208 -14.18 -20.09 10.23
N LYS A 209 -14.15 -21.17 9.44
CA LYS A 209 -13.79 -22.53 9.90
C LYS A 209 -12.38 -22.91 9.45
N VAL A 210 -11.67 -23.65 10.29
CA VAL A 210 -10.30 -24.15 10.05
C VAL A 210 -10.25 -25.68 10.10
N LYS A 211 -9.27 -26.30 9.42
CA LYS A 211 -9.13 -27.76 9.28
C LYS A 211 -9.00 -28.47 10.64
N ASP A 212 -8.10 -27.98 11.50
CA ASP A 212 -7.86 -28.53 12.84
C ASP A 212 -7.92 -27.42 13.89
N PRO A 213 -9.10 -27.13 14.47
CA PRO A 213 -9.27 -26.03 15.41
C PRO A 213 -8.39 -26.13 16.66
N ALA A 214 -8.20 -27.34 17.20
CA ALA A 214 -7.44 -27.55 18.42
C ALA A 214 -5.93 -27.31 18.19
N ARG A 215 -5.38 -27.84 17.10
CA ARG A 215 -4.00 -27.55 16.69
C ARG A 215 -3.84 -26.07 16.32
N PHE A 216 -4.78 -25.51 15.55
CA PHE A 216 -4.71 -24.11 15.12
C PHE A 216 -4.67 -23.15 16.31
N MET A 217 -5.53 -23.33 17.31
CA MET A 217 -5.51 -22.51 18.53
C MET A 217 -4.17 -22.57 19.28
N ARG A 218 -3.61 -23.78 19.45
CA ARG A 218 -2.32 -23.97 20.11
C ARG A 218 -1.19 -23.26 19.36
N VAL A 219 -1.10 -23.45 18.04
CA VAL A 219 -0.09 -22.79 17.21
C VAL A 219 -0.28 -21.27 17.26
N VAL A 220 -1.50 -20.76 17.08
CA VAL A 220 -1.77 -19.32 17.14
C VAL A 220 -1.34 -18.70 18.47
N ASN A 221 -1.57 -19.38 19.60
CA ASN A 221 -1.15 -18.89 20.91
C ASN A 221 0.37 -18.85 21.05
N GLU A 222 1.07 -19.88 20.59
CA GLU A 222 2.54 -19.90 20.53
C GLU A 222 3.07 -18.73 19.69
N LYS A 223 2.53 -18.53 18.48
CA LYS A 223 3.01 -17.48 17.58
C LYS A 223 2.70 -16.08 18.10
N LYS A 224 1.57 -15.89 18.80
CA LYS A 224 1.26 -14.63 19.52
C LYS A 224 2.29 -14.31 20.60
N GLN A 225 2.80 -15.32 21.31
CA GLN A 225 3.82 -15.13 22.33
C GLN A 225 5.14 -14.61 21.69
N ILE A 226 5.56 -15.19 20.57
CA ILE A 226 6.75 -14.71 19.82
C ILE A 226 6.62 -13.22 19.45
N LEU A 227 5.44 -12.79 18.98
CA LEU A 227 5.19 -11.37 18.67
C LEU A 227 5.26 -10.47 19.90
N ALA A 228 4.77 -10.94 21.05
CA ALA A 228 4.77 -10.17 22.28
C ALA A 228 6.17 -10.01 22.88
N GLU A 229 7.02 -11.04 22.76
CA GLU A 229 8.38 -11.06 23.30
C GLU A 229 9.40 -10.32 22.42
N ASN A 230 9.12 -10.14 21.13
CA ASN A 230 9.99 -9.42 20.21
C ASN A 230 9.93 -7.90 20.43
N ALA A 231 11.09 -7.23 20.45
CA ALA A 231 11.20 -5.80 20.74
C ALA A 231 10.48 -4.89 19.73
N VAL A 232 10.46 -5.26 18.44
CA VAL A 232 9.81 -4.46 17.39
C VAL A 232 8.29 -4.60 17.47
N THR A 233 7.79 -5.84 17.50
CA THR A 233 6.34 -6.11 17.47
C THR A 233 5.66 -5.97 18.82
N GLY A 234 6.38 -6.16 19.93
CA GLY A 234 5.87 -6.09 21.29
C GLY A 234 6.08 -4.74 21.98
N GLN A 235 7.02 -3.90 21.52
CA GLN A 235 7.33 -2.62 22.16
C GLN A 235 7.38 -1.44 21.18
N GLY A 236 8.20 -1.52 20.13
CA GLY A 236 8.43 -0.43 19.17
C GLY A 236 7.17 0.00 18.42
N LEU A 237 6.56 -0.91 17.65
CA LEU A 237 5.35 -0.65 16.87
C LEU A 237 4.13 -0.27 17.74
N PRO A 238 3.85 -0.93 18.90
CA PRO A 238 2.77 -0.49 19.78
C PRO A 238 2.94 0.95 20.27
N THR A 239 4.17 1.33 20.66
CA THR A 239 4.49 2.64 21.25
C THR A 239 4.50 3.75 20.19
N TYR A 240 5.34 3.63 19.17
CA TYR A 240 5.58 4.70 18.20
C TYR A 240 4.88 4.49 16.86
N GLY A 241 4.21 3.35 16.65
CA GLY A 241 3.74 2.98 15.32
C GLY A 241 4.92 2.75 14.36
N THR A 242 4.64 2.86 13.07
CA THR A 242 5.71 2.80 12.05
C THR A 242 6.65 4.00 12.12
N GLN A 243 6.21 5.12 12.71
CA GLN A 243 6.95 6.38 12.81
C GLN A 243 8.25 6.32 13.62
N VAL A 244 8.49 5.22 14.35
CA VAL A 244 9.79 4.93 14.96
C VAL A 244 10.95 5.02 13.96
N LEU A 245 10.66 4.84 12.66
CA LEU A 245 11.66 4.85 11.61
C LEU A 245 12.11 6.26 11.19
N MET A 246 11.39 7.34 11.51
CA MET A 246 11.72 8.68 11.03
C MET A 246 13.15 9.10 11.44
N ASN A 247 13.45 9.02 12.72
CA ASN A 247 14.77 9.37 13.23
C ASN A 247 15.83 8.35 12.82
N VAL A 248 15.50 7.05 12.87
CA VAL A 248 16.42 5.96 12.51
C VAL A 248 16.92 6.10 11.06
N ILE A 249 15.99 6.28 10.12
CA ILE A 249 16.32 6.38 8.69
C ILE A 249 17.04 7.71 8.38
N ASN A 250 16.69 8.79 9.09
CA ASN A 250 17.41 10.05 8.98
C ASN A 250 18.86 9.94 9.46
N GLU A 251 19.10 9.27 10.60
CA GLU A 251 20.44 9.15 11.18
C GLU A 251 21.39 8.31 10.31
N VAL A 252 20.90 7.21 9.75
CA VAL A 252 21.69 6.37 8.82
C VAL A 252 21.92 7.04 7.45
N GLY A 253 21.35 8.22 7.21
CA GLY A 253 21.55 8.99 5.98
C GLY A 253 20.83 8.41 4.77
N ALA A 254 19.60 7.92 4.97
CA ALA A 254 18.80 7.30 3.93
C ALA A 254 17.35 7.83 3.88
N LEU A 255 17.09 9.06 4.37
CA LEU A 255 15.78 9.70 4.33
C LEU A 255 15.70 10.64 3.11
N PRO A 256 15.04 10.27 2.00
CA PRO A 256 14.99 11.11 0.81
C PRO A 256 14.35 12.45 1.13
N THR A 257 15.04 13.55 0.82
CA THR A 257 14.62 14.91 1.23
C THR A 257 14.58 15.83 0.03
N ASN A 258 13.56 16.68 -0.06
CA ASN A 258 13.34 17.64 -1.15
C ASN A 258 13.45 17.00 -2.54
N ASN A 259 12.48 16.13 -2.87
CA ASN A 259 12.49 15.29 -4.09
C ASN A 259 13.78 14.45 -4.26
N ALA A 260 14.28 13.87 -3.15
CA ALA A 260 15.51 13.08 -3.10
C ALA A 260 16.79 13.83 -3.56
N ALA A 261 16.78 15.16 -3.54
CA ALA A 261 17.99 15.96 -3.75
C ALA A 261 19.01 15.74 -2.62
N ASP A 262 18.54 15.43 -1.41
CA ASP A 262 19.34 15.12 -0.23
C ASP A 262 18.85 13.82 0.44
N VAL A 263 19.64 13.31 1.39
CA VAL A 263 19.42 12.00 2.06
C VAL A 263 19.17 12.13 3.57
N GLN A 264 19.06 13.36 4.07
CA GLN A 264 18.74 13.67 5.46
C GLN A 264 17.90 14.95 5.51
N PHE A 265 16.99 15.01 6.47
CA PHE A 265 16.14 16.16 6.73
C PHE A 265 16.42 16.74 8.12
N ALA A 266 16.76 18.03 8.18
CA ALA A 266 17.03 18.71 9.44
C ALA A 266 15.81 18.75 10.36
N GLY A 267 14.60 18.79 9.79
CA GLY A 267 13.34 18.80 10.53
C GLY A 267 12.80 17.42 10.94
N ALA A 268 13.52 16.32 10.66
CA ALA A 268 13.01 14.95 10.88
C ALA A 268 12.54 14.70 12.32
N SER A 269 13.27 15.23 13.31
CA SER A 269 12.92 15.07 14.72
C SER A 269 11.63 15.77 15.13
N LYS A 270 11.16 16.77 14.37
CA LYS A 270 9.90 17.48 14.65
C LYS A 270 8.67 16.75 14.10
N ILE A 271 8.88 15.80 13.20
CA ILE A 271 7.83 15.03 12.52
C ILE A 271 7.96 13.52 12.80
N SER A 272 8.74 13.15 13.83
CA SER A 272 9.01 11.76 14.19
C SER A 272 7.92 11.15 15.09
N GLY A 273 8.00 9.84 15.32
CA GLY A 273 7.09 9.16 16.25
C GLY A 273 7.21 9.69 17.69
N GLU A 274 8.39 10.10 18.11
CA GLU A 274 8.65 10.75 19.39
C GLU A 274 8.00 12.13 19.46
N ALA A 275 8.12 12.96 18.42
CA ALA A 275 7.44 14.26 18.35
C ALA A 275 5.92 14.12 18.47
N MET A 276 5.33 13.05 17.92
CA MET A 276 3.90 12.79 18.09
C MET A 276 3.47 12.56 19.54
N HIS A 277 4.40 12.15 20.43
CA HIS A 277 4.15 11.97 21.87
C HIS A 277 4.41 13.22 22.69
N GLU A 278 5.11 14.22 22.14
CA GLU A 278 5.42 15.44 22.86
C GLU A 278 4.14 16.23 23.15
N VAL A 279 4.02 16.68 24.40
CA VAL A 279 2.89 17.48 24.84
C VAL A 279 3.10 18.93 24.37
N ARG A 280 2.21 19.42 23.51
CA ARG A 280 2.29 20.80 23.03
C ARG A 280 1.81 21.79 24.08
N ALA A 281 2.41 22.97 24.07
CA ALA A 281 2.14 24.03 25.04
C ALA A 281 0.76 24.70 24.87
N SER A 282 0.20 24.66 23.65
CA SER A 282 -1.05 25.37 23.31
C SER A 282 -2.28 24.82 24.02
N ASP A 283 -2.37 23.49 24.22
CA ASP A 283 -3.53 22.86 24.88
C ASP A 283 -3.17 21.74 25.86
N GLY A 284 -1.88 21.51 26.13
CA GLY A 284 -1.40 20.50 27.07
C GLY A 284 -1.65 19.06 26.61
N LYS A 285 -1.74 18.80 25.30
CA LYS A 285 -1.96 17.46 24.73
C LYS A 285 -0.89 17.08 23.72
N ALA A 286 -0.70 15.78 23.50
CA ALA A 286 0.11 15.30 22.39
C ALA A 286 -0.71 15.22 21.09
N ASN A 287 -0.04 15.19 19.95
CA ASN A 287 -0.68 14.91 18.66
C ASN A 287 -1.25 13.48 18.66
N LEU A 288 -0.48 12.49 19.11
CA LEU A 288 -0.94 11.11 19.27
C LEU A 288 -1.80 10.97 20.52
N ILE A 289 -3.01 10.45 20.37
CA ILE A 289 -3.93 10.24 21.50
C ILE A 289 -4.09 8.76 21.88
N ALA A 290 -3.91 7.85 20.94
CA ALA A 290 -4.06 6.41 21.15
C ALA A 290 -3.41 5.61 20.02
N ASN A 291 -3.15 4.34 20.30
CA ASN A 291 -2.92 3.34 19.26
C ASN A 291 -4.20 2.58 18.92
N LYS A 292 -4.24 1.94 17.74
CA LYS A 292 -5.40 1.15 17.27
C LYS A 292 -4.97 -0.09 16.50
N ALA A 293 -5.52 -1.23 16.92
CA ALA A 293 -5.34 -2.52 16.26
C ALA A 293 -6.26 -2.69 15.05
N CYS A 294 -5.80 -3.47 14.05
CA CYS A 294 -6.67 -4.09 13.06
C CYS A 294 -7.36 -5.33 13.68
N PHE A 295 -8.29 -5.95 12.96
CA PHE A 295 -8.91 -7.19 13.38
C PHE A 295 -7.87 -8.27 13.76
N GLY A 296 -8.05 -8.90 14.91
CA GLY A 296 -7.20 -9.98 15.42
C GLY A 296 -5.74 -9.61 15.74
N CYS A 297 -5.36 -8.33 15.65
CA CYS A 297 -3.96 -7.90 15.76
C CYS A 297 -3.52 -7.72 17.23
N THR A 298 -2.41 -8.36 17.61
CA THR A 298 -1.79 -8.21 18.95
C THR A 298 -0.66 -7.16 19.00
N ILE A 299 -0.39 -6.45 17.90
CA ILE A 299 0.69 -5.44 17.77
C ILE A 299 0.16 -4.01 17.95
N ALA A 300 -1.03 -3.70 17.41
CA ALA A 300 -1.66 -2.38 17.49
C ALA A 300 -0.81 -1.20 16.96
N CYS A 301 -0.24 -1.32 15.76
CA CYS A 301 0.63 -0.25 15.20
C CYS A 301 -0.09 1.04 14.78
N GLY A 302 -1.40 1.01 14.53
CA GLY A 302 -2.12 2.17 13.98
C GLY A 302 -2.09 3.35 14.94
N ARG A 303 -1.92 4.57 14.42
CA ARG A 303 -1.89 5.81 15.19
C ARG A 303 -3.23 6.52 15.09
N ILE A 304 -3.76 7.00 16.21
CA ILE A 304 -4.92 7.89 16.25
C ILE A 304 -4.43 9.24 16.73
N SER A 305 -4.49 10.23 15.85
CA SER A 305 -3.97 11.57 16.10
C SER A 305 -5.09 12.59 16.20
N ARG A 306 -4.78 13.71 16.85
CA ARG A 306 -5.64 14.87 16.94
C ARG A 306 -4.85 16.15 16.74
N ILE A 307 -5.33 16.96 15.81
CA ILE A 307 -4.73 18.25 15.47
C ILE A 307 -4.99 19.27 16.58
N ASP A 308 -4.00 20.10 16.89
CA ASP A 308 -4.19 21.30 17.70
C ASP A 308 -5.28 22.20 17.09
N LYS A 309 -6.35 22.45 17.84
CA LYS A 309 -7.47 23.26 17.37
C LYS A 309 -7.10 24.71 17.06
N THR A 310 -5.97 25.19 17.56
CA THR A 310 -5.47 26.55 17.29
C THR A 310 -4.64 26.62 16.00
N HIS A 311 -4.30 25.47 15.42
CA HIS A 311 -3.52 25.39 14.18
C HIS A 311 -4.30 25.97 12.99
N TYR A 312 -3.61 26.69 12.11
CA TYR A 312 -4.24 27.47 11.03
C TYR A 312 -5.07 26.60 10.06
N THR A 313 -4.71 25.33 9.90
CA THR A 313 -5.43 24.39 9.02
C THR A 313 -6.81 24.03 9.54
N VAL A 314 -7.06 24.14 10.86
CA VAL A 314 -8.32 23.66 11.48
C VAL A 314 -9.01 24.67 12.38
N VAL A 315 -8.43 25.83 12.67
CA VAL A 315 -8.99 26.81 13.63
C VAL A 315 -10.44 27.23 13.33
N ASN A 316 -10.83 27.24 12.06
CA ASN A 316 -12.19 27.54 11.61
C ASN A 316 -12.90 26.34 10.97
N ARG A 317 -12.44 25.11 11.25
CA ARG A 317 -12.92 23.86 10.63
C ARG A 317 -13.21 22.79 11.68
N PRO A 318 -14.34 22.91 12.41
CA PRO A 318 -14.68 22.01 13.51
C PRO A 318 -14.81 20.53 13.11
N GLU A 319 -15.07 20.25 11.84
CA GLU A 319 -15.10 18.91 11.26
C GLU A 319 -13.78 18.14 11.43
N TYR A 320 -12.63 18.83 11.50
CA TYR A 320 -11.31 18.21 11.73
C TYR A 320 -10.83 18.26 13.19
N TRP A 321 -11.65 18.73 14.14
CA TRP A 321 -11.28 18.79 15.57
C TRP A 321 -11.35 17.46 16.31
N GLY A 322 -11.93 16.45 15.65
CA GLY A 322 -11.96 15.06 16.10
C GLY A 322 -10.60 14.39 15.97
N ALA A 323 -10.54 13.12 16.36
CA ALA A 323 -9.36 12.29 16.16
C ALA A 323 -9.60 11.31 15.01
N SER A 324 -8.57 11.07 14.20
CA SER A 324 -8.63 10.16 13.07
C SER A 324 -7.30 9.42 12.91
N GLY A 325 -7.20 8.56 11.90
CA GLY A 325 -5.96 7.87 11.56
C GLY A 325 -4.82 8.86 11.34
N GLY A 326 -3.85 8.82 12.25
CA GLY A 326 -2.66 9.64 12.23
C GLY A 326 -1.59 9.09 11.28
N LEU A 327 -0.41 9.68 11.37
CA LEU A 327 0.67 9.45 10.41
C LEU A 327 1.30 8.07 10.59
N GLU A 328 1.28 7.27 9.53
CA GLU A 328 2.24 6.18 9.32
C GLU A 328 3.55 6.77 8.75
N TYR A 329 4.69 6.11 8.97
CA TYR A 329 6.04 6.59 8.62
C TYR A 329 6.12 7.20 7.21
N GLU A 330 5.65 6.44 6.23
CA GLU A 330 5.64 6.83 4.82
C GLU A 330 4.82 8.10 4.55
N ALA A 331 3.70 8.29 5.27
CA ALA A 331 2.90 9.50 5.13
C ALA A 331 3.62 10.71 5.73
N ALA A 332 4.24 10.59 6.93
CA ALA A 332 5.00 11.71 7.48
C ALA A 332 6.22 12.06 6.64
N TRP A 333 6.90 11.06 6.07
CA TRP A 333 8.01 11.31 5.16
C TRP A 333 7.53 12.04 3.89
N ALA A 334 6.53 11.50 3.22
CA ALA A 334 6.07 12.03 1.93
C ALA A 334 5.50 13.44 2.07
N LEU A 335 4.74 13.69 3.15
CA LEU A 335 4.13 14.98 3.42
C LEU A 335 5.11 15.96 4.07
N GLY A 336 6.17 15.47 4.72
CA GLY A 336 7.20 16.25 5.40
C GLY A 336 8.51 16.32 4.64
N ALA A 337 9.44 15.42 4.93
CA ALA A 337 10.80 15.44 4.39
C ALA A 337 10.88 15.51 2.85
N ALA A 338 9.98 14.84 2.12
CA ALA A 338 9.98 14.89 0.65
C ALA A 338 9.59 16.29 0.10
N THR A 339 8.82 17.07 0.86
CA THR A 339 8.36 18.44 0.55
C THR A 339 9.07 19.52 1.39
N GLY A 340 10.00 19.13 2.26
CA GLY A 340 10.75 20.01 3.16
C GLY A 340 9.96 20.57 4.35
N VAL A 341 8.75 20.08 4.61
CA VAL A 341 7.86 20.59 5.68
C VAL A 341 8.14 19.89 7.01
N ASP A 342 8.32 20.65 8.09
CA ASP A 342 8.58 20.15 9.45
C ASP A 342 7.45 20.49 10.46
N ASP A 343 6.27 20.81 9.96
CA ASP A 343 5.06 21.11 10.72
C ASP A 343 4.18 19.86 10.88
N LEU A 344 4.30 19.19 12.04
CA LEU A 344 3.58 17.95 12.35
C LEU A 344 2.05 18.08 12.24
N GLU A 345 1.49 19.24 12.58
CA GLU A 345 0.04 19.46 12.55
C GLU A 345 -0.45 19.66 11.10
N ALA A 346 0.33 20.34 10.26
CA ALA A 346 0.07 20.43 8.82
C ALA A 346 0.16 19.07 8.13
N LEU A 347 1.17 18.25 8.47
CA LEU A 347 1.29 16.87 7.97
C LEU A 347 0.08 16.02 8.38
N THR A 348 -0.32 16.11 9.65
CA THR A 348 -1.50 15.39 10.17
C THR A 348 -2.77 15.80 9.43
N PHE A 349 -2.96 17.10 9.18
CA PHE A 349 -4.07 17.61 8.38
C PHE A 349 -4.05 17.08 6.95
N ALA A 350 -2.93 17.16 6.25
CA ALA A 350 -2.82 16.66 4.88
C ALA A 350 -3.13 15.15 4.82
N ASN A 351 -2.68 14.36 5.80
CA ASN A 351 -3.02 12.94 5.91
C ASN A 351 -4.52 12.70 6.18
N PHE A 352 -5.18 13.56 6.96
CA PHE A 352 -6.64 13.50 7.14
C PHE A 352 -7.35 13.71 5.81
N VAL A 353 -6.92 14.67 5.00
CA VAL A 353 -7.44 14.90 3.65
C VAL A 353 -7.19 13.69 2.74
N CYS A 354 -6.00 13.07 2.80
CA CYS A 354 -5.71 11.84 2.06
C CYS A 354 -6.66 10.69 2.43
N ASN A 355 -6.96 10.52 3.72
CA ASN A 355 -7.90 9.50 4.21
C ASN A 355 -9.34 9.81 3.80
N GLU A 356 -9.76 11.05 3.98
CA GLU A 356 -11.11 11.53 3.68
C GLU A 356 -11.43 11.44 2.19
N GLN A 357 -10.51 11.89 1.34
CA GLN A 357 -10.69 11.93 -0.12
C GLN A 357 -10.11 10.70 -0.83
N ALA A 358 -9.53 9.76 -0.08
CA ALA A 358 -8.97 8.49 -0.52
C ALA A 358 -7.91 8.60 -1.62
N PHE A 359 -6.74 9.17 -1.33
CA PHE A 359 -5.59 9.15 -2.24
C PHE A 359 -4.26 8.87 -1.52
N ASP A 360 -3.27 8.37 -2.27
CA ASP A 360 -1.99 7.88 -1.72
C ASP A 360 -1.12 9.05 -1.23
N PRO A 361 -0.82 9.18 0.08
CA PRO A 361 0.07 10.24 0.57
C PRO A 361 1.49 10.10 0.02
N ILE A 362 1.96 8.89 -0.29
CA ILE A 362 3.32 8.65 -0.81
C ILE A 362 3.46 9.28 -2.19
N THR A 363 2.56 8.91 -3.11
CA THR A 363 2.55 9.46 -4.46
C THR A 363 2.24 10.95 -4.45
N PHE A 364 1.27 11.42 -3.65
CA PHE A 364 0.97 12.84 -3.54
C PHE A 364 2.18 13.66 -3.09
N GLY A 365 2.80 13.29 -1.96
CA GLY A 365 3.94 14.02 -1.40
C GLY A 365 5.16 14.02 -2.33
N SER A 366 5.46 12.89 -2.97
CA SER A 366 6.53 12.79 -3.97
C SER A 366 6.26 13.63 -5.21
N THR A 367 5.01 13.63 -5.69
CA THR A 367 4.60 14.44 -6.85
C THR A 367 4.65 15.93 -6.53
N LEU A 368 4.23 16.33 -5.33
CA LEU A 368 4.34 17.70 -4.85
C LEU A 368 5.80 18.12 -4.69
N GLY A 369 6.67 17.24 -4.16
CA GLY A 369 8.11 17.49 -4.10
C GLY A 369 8.73 17.76 -5.48
N ALA A 370 8.35 16.99 -6.49
CA ALA A 370 8.77 17.25 -7.88
C ALA A 370 8.20 18.57 -8.42
N ALA A 371 6.95 18.91 -8.09
CA ALA A 371 6.35 20.20 -8.45
C ALA A 371 7.06 21.38 -7.78
N MET A 372 7.50 21.23 -6.52
CA MET A 372 8.27 22.24 -5.80
C MET A 372 9.64 22.46 -6.46
N GLU A 373 10.31 21.39 -6.88
CA GLU A 373 11.58 21.50 -7.62
C GLU A 373 11.39 22.20 -8.98
N LEU A 374 10.35 21.83 -9.74
CA LEU A 374 9.99 22.50 -10.99
C LEU A 374 9.66 24.00 -10.78
N TYR A 375 9.01 24.34 -9.67
CA TYR A 375 8.71 25.73 -9.30
C TYR A 375 9.98 26.51 -8.95
N GLU A 376 10.92 25.93 -8.19
CA GLU A 376 12.22 26.56 -7.91
C GLU A 376 13.07 26.76 -9.17
N MET A 377 12.90 25.90 -10.17
CA MET A 377 13.50 26.06 -11.51
C MET A 377 12.80 27.11 -12.39
N GLY A 378 11.68 27.69 -11.93
CA GLY A 378 10.89 28.69 -12.66
C GLY A 378 10.03 28.13 -13.79
N LEU A 379 9.78 26.82 -13.80
CA LEU A 379 8.99 26.12 -14.83
C LEU A 379 7.50 26.05 -14.49
N ILE A 380 7.18 26.12 -13.19
CA ILE A 380 5.83 26.31 -12.67
C ILE A 380 5.80 27.71 -12.06
N SER A 381 4.76 28.49 -12.37
CA SER A 381 4.56 29.84 -11.87
C SER A 381 3.40 29.92 -10.88
N ASP A 382 3.28 31.05 -10.16
CA ASP A 382 2.12 31.31 -9.30
C ASP A 382 0.79 31.30 -10.09
N ALA A 383 0.83 31.64 -11.38
CA ALA A 383 -0.37 31.60 -12.22
C ALA A 383 -0.87 30.16 -12.43
N ASP A 384 0.04 29.20 -12.60
CA ASP A 384 -0.30 27.79 -12.79
C ASP A 384 -0.96 27.19 -11.54
N THR A 385 -0.57 27.67 -10.36
CA THR A 385 -0.94 27.10 -9.06
C THR A 385 -2.10 27.83 -8.38
N GLY A 386 -2.73 28.79 -9.07
CA GLY A 386 -3.81 29.61 -8.49
C GLY A 386 -3.32 30.52 -7.36
N GLY A 387 -2.11 31.08 -7.52
CA GLY A 387 -1.48 32.04 -6.62
C GLY A 387 -0.69 31.42 -5.46
N THR A 388 -0.47 30.10 -5.46
CA THR A 388 0.24 29.42 -4.36
C THR A 388 1.68 29.13 -4.72
N ALA A 389 2.61 29.76 -4.00
CA ALA A 389 4.03 29.52 -4.18
C ALA A 389 4.42 28.11 -3.69
N LEU A 390 4.84 27.25 -4.62
CA LEU A 390 5.26 25.87 -4.33
C LEU A 390 6.74 25.81 -3.94
N LYS A 391 7.09 26.43 -2.82
CA LYS A 391 8.46 26.36 -2.27
C LYS A 391 8.58 25.17 -1.31
N PHE A 392 9.73 24.50 -1.30
CA PHE A 392 10.03 23.51 -0.27
C PHE A 392 9.88 24.13 1.13
N GLY A 393 9.30 23.38 2.07
CA GLY A 393 9.01 23.83 3.43
C GLY A 393 7.73 24.65 3.60
N SER A 394 6.96 24.90 2.53
CA SER A 394 5.68 25.60 2.64
C SER A 394 4.55 24.66 3.11
N ALA A 395 4.24 24.70 4.41
CA ALA A 395 3.12 23.97 5.01
C ALA A 395 1.76 24.39 4.40
N GLU A 396 1.61 25.68 4.04
CA GLU A 396 0.40 26.18 3.38
C GLU A 396 0.24 25.58 1.98
N ALA A 397 1.33 25.49 1.20
CA ALA A 397 1.28 24.87 -0.12
C ALA A 397 0.93 23.38 -0.03
N LEU A 398 1.53 22.65 0.91
CA LEU A 398 1.23 21.24 1.17
C LEU A 398 -0.26 21.03 1.42
N THR A 399 -0.81 21.77 2.38
CA THR A 399 -2.19 21.55 2.85
C THR A 399 -3.21 21.99 1.81
N LYS A 400 -3.00 23.12 1.12
CA LYS A 400 -3.86 23.57 0.02
C LYS A 400 -3.81 22.62 -1.18
N MET A 401 -2.63 22.12 -1.57
CA MET A 401 -2.52 21.18 -2.69
C MET A 401 -3.14 19.82 -2.36
N ALA A 402 -3.09 19.36 -1.11
CA ALA A 402 -3.78 18.16 -0.68
C ALA A 402 -5.31 18.28 -0.89
N GLU A 403 -5.90 19.43 -0.50
CA GLU A 403 -7.32 19.70 -0.73
C GLU A 403 -7.67 19.75 -2.23
N LEU A 404 -6.87 20.44 -3.04
CA LEU A 404 -7.09 20.55 -4.48
C LEU A 404 -6.96 19.20 -5.19
N VAL A 405 -6.00 18.35 -4.81
CA VAL A 405 -5.88 16.99 -5.35
C VAL A 405 -7.08 16.14 -4.92
N GLY A 406 -7.45 16.19 -3.64
CA GLY A 406 -8.58 15.42 -3.11
C GLY A 406 -9.90 15.69 -3.85
N LYS A 407 -10.11 16.94 -4.27
CA LYS A 407 -11.30 17.38 -5.03
C LYS A 407 -11.13 17.32 -6.54
N GLY A 408 -9.92 17.05 -7.04
CA GLY A 408 -9.61 17.14 -8.46
C GLY A 408 -9.82 18.55 -9.04
N GLU A 409 -9.37 19.60 -8.36
CA GLU A 409 -9.59 21.00 -8.77
C GLU A 409 -8.29 21.74 -9.11
N GLY A 410 -8.38 22.72 -10.02
CA GLY A 410 -7.25 23.60 -10.37
C GLY A 410 -5.96 22.85 -10.68
N PHE A 411 -4.85 23.25 -10.04
CA PHE A 411 -3.56 22.57 -10.18
C PHE A 411 -3.55 21.15 -9.59
N GLY A 412 -4.49 20.84 -8.70
CA GLY A 412 -4.71 19.49 -8.17
C GLY A 412 -5.01 18.47 -9.26
N LYS A 413 -5.65 18.86 -10.37
CA LYS A 413 -5.82 17.98 -11.56
C LYS A 413 -4.49 17.58 -12.19
N ILE A 414 -3.50 18.47 -12.18
CA ILE A 414 -2.18 18.21 -12.77
C ILE A 414 -1.36 17.34 -11.83
N LEU A 415 -1.34 17.68 -10.53
CA LEU A 415 -0.71 16.84 -9.51
C LEU A 415 -1.34 15.43 -9.46
N GLY A 416 -2.65 15.33 -9.67
CA GLY A 416 -3.41 14.08 -9.70
C GLY A 416 -2.99 13.07 -10.77
N LEU A 417 -2.13 13.46 -11.73
CA LEU A 417 -1.59 12.58 -12.76
C LEU A 417 -0.32 11.80 -12.31
N GLY A 418 0.23 12.13 -11.14
CA GLY A 418 1.48 11.55 -10.61
C GLY A 418 2.74 12.20 -11.19
N SER A 419 3.88 11.94 -10.57
CA SER A 419 5.13 12.67 -10.84
C SER A 419 5.63 12.45 -12.26
N LYS A 420 5.48 11.23 -12.80
CA LYS A 420 5.93 10.90 -14.16
C LYS A 420 5.29 11.83 -15.20
N ARG A 421 3.96 11.89 -15.19
CA ARG A 421 3.18 12.67 -16.17
C ARG A 421 3.31 14.18 -15.92
N LEU A 422 3.40 14.60 -14.65
CA LEU A 422 3.71 15.98 -14.29
C LEU A 422 5.05 16.42 -14.90
N CYS A 423 6.13 15.70 -14.61
CA CYS A 423 7.48 16.05 -15.04
C CYS A 423 7.64 15.96 -16.56
N GLU A 424 7.03 14.97 -17.22
CA GLU A 424 6.97 14.88 -18.69
C GLU A 424 6.27 16.11 -19.30
N LYS A 425 5.14 16.55 -18.72
CA LYS A 425 4.40 17.74 -19.19
C LYS A 425 5.26 19.01 -19.18
N TYR A 426 6.14 19.16 -18.18
CA TYR A 426 7.04 20.30 -18.07
C TYR A 426 8.40 20.07 -18.74
N GLY A 427 8.60 18.95 -19.46
CA GLY A 427 9.82 18.70 -20.23
C GLY A 427 11.02 18.20 -19.43
N HIS A 428 10.80 17.80 -18.17
CA HIS A 428 11.85 17.40 -17.22
C HIS A 428 11.59 16.02 -16.57
N PRO A 429 11.42 14.95 -17.36
CA PRO A 429 11.08 13.62 -16.85
C PRO A 429 12.09 13.06 -15.84
N GLU A 430 13.34 13.54 -15.87
CA GLU A 430 14.40 13.16 -14.92
C GLU A 430 14.13 13.58 -13.47
N LEU A 431 13.24 14.54 -13.24
CA LEU A 431 12.85 14.98 -11.90
C LEU A 431 11.79 14.08 -11.26
N SER A 432 11.19 13.16 -12.02
CA SER A 432 10.27 12.16 -11.48
C SER A 432 11.03 11.06 -10.75
N MET A 433 11.03 11.10 -9.41
CA MET A 433 11.55 10.02 -8.58
C MET A 433 10.56 8.85 -8.56
N SER A 434 10.57 8.05 -9.63
CA SER A 434 9.64 6.94 -9.86
C SER A 434 10.28 5.76 -10.61
N VAL A 435 9.80 4.54 -10.38
CA VAL A 435 10.08 3.35 -11.22
C VAL A 435 8.76 2.79 -11.75
N LYS A 436 8.69 2.52 -13.06
CA LYS A 436 7.45 2.11 -13.77
C LYS A 436 6.27 3.08 -13.53
N GLY A 437 6.58 4.36 -13.31
CA GLY A 437 5.60 5.40 -13.01
C GLY A 437 5.06 5.41 -11.58
N GLN A 438 5.50 4.51 -10.70
CA GLN A 438 5.17 4.56 -9.26
C GLN A 438 6.28 5.33 -8.52
N GLU A 439 5.88 6.30 -7.72
CA GLU A 439 6.75 7.17 -6.93
C GLU A 439 7.49 6.40 -5.83
N PHE A 440 8.69 6.87 -5.48
CA PHE A 440 9.50 6.25 -4.44
C PHE A 440 8.86 6.41 -3.06
N PRO A 441 9.05 5.43 -2.16
CA PRO A 441 8.79 5.59 -0.74
C PRO A 441 10.02 6.10 0.03
N ALA A 442 9.91 6.14 1.36
CA ALA A 442 10.77 6.84 2.31
C ALA A 442 12.16 6.24 2.59
N TYR A 443 12.81 5.60 1.60
CA TYR A 443 14.17 5.07 1.78
C TYR A 443 15.04 5.36 0.56
N ASP A 444 16.12 6.10 0.78
CA ASP A 444 17.05 6.49 -0.28
C ASP A 444 17.97 5.33 -0.66
N PRO A 445 17.93 4.85 -1.92
CA PRO A 445 18.76 3.73 -2.37
C PRO A 445 20.26 3.94 -2.28
N ARG A 446 20.72 5.19 -2.18
CA ARG A 446 22.15 5.49 -2.04
C ARG A 446 22.66 5.10 -0.65
N GLY A 447 21.78 5.17 0.35
CA GLY A 447 22.06 4.75 1.72
C GLY A 447 21.62 3.33 2.05
N ILE A 448 20.78 2.70 1.22
CA ILE A 448 20.31 1.32 1.41
C ILE A 448 20.27 0.61 0.04
N GLN A 449 21.33 -0.12 -0.30
CA GLN A 449 21.55 -0.66 -1.65
C GLN A 449 20.47 -1.67 -2.05
N GLY A 450 20.09 -2.59 -1.15
CA GLY A 450 19.05 -3.59 -1.44
C GLY A 450 17.68 -2.96 -1.73
N MET A 451 17.38 -1.79 -1.17
CA MET A 451 16.17 -1.05 -1.51
C MET A 451 16.20 -0.51 -2.94
N GLY A 452 17.36 -0.15 -3.47
CA GLY A 452 17.51 0.22 -4.89
C GLY A 452 17.12 -0.92 -5.83
N LEU A 453 17.68 -2.12 -5.60
CA LEU A 453 17.31 -3.30 -6.39
C LEU A 453 15.82 -3.66 -6.19
N THR A 454 15.30 -3.52 -4.98
CA THR A 454 13.87 -3.72 -4.68
C THR A 454 12.98 -2.80 -5.53
N TYR A 455 13.29 -1.50 -5.60
CA TYR A 455 12.48 -0.57 -6.37
C TYR A 455 12.55 -0.83 -7.87
N ALA A 456 13.75 -1.14 -8.38
CA ALA A 456 13.96 -1.46 -9.78
C ALA A 456 13.10 -2.68 -10.19
N THR A 457 13.14 -3.75 -9.40
CA THR A 457 12.58 -5.06 -9.76
C THR A 457 11.16 -5.33 -9.25
N SER A 458 10.57 -4.43 -8.46
CA SER A 458 9.21 -4.59 -7.92
C SER A 458 8.16 -4.69 -9.03
N ASN A 459 7.33 -5.74 -8.96
CA ASN A 459 6.26 -6.00 -9.94
C ASN A 459 5.18 -4.90 -10.03
N ARG A 460 5.11 -3.95 -9.08
CA ARG A 460 4.14 -2.83 -9.14
C ARG A 460 4.79 -1.44 -9.26
N GLY A 461 6.07 -1.38 -9.61
CA GLY A 461 6.87 -0.16 -9.55
C GLY A 461 7.45 0.10 -8.15
N ALA A 462 8.11 1.26 -7.96
CA ALA A 462 8.88 1.57 -6.76
C ALA A 462 8.06 1.44 -5.48
N CYS A 463 8.28 0.34 -4.73
CA CYS A 463 7.52 0.04 -3.52
C CYS A 463 8.35 -0.79 -2.55
N HIS A 464 8.46 -0.32 -1.30
CA HIS A 464 9.28 -0.94 -0.28
C HIS A 464 8.68 -2.23 0.29
N LEU A 465 7.36 -2.32 0.41
CA LEU A 465 6.69 -3.49 1.00
C LEU A 465 6.67 -4.73 0.10
N ARG A 466 7.25 -4.69 -1.11
CA ARG A 466 7.40 -5.90 -1.93
C ARG A 466 8.66 -6.69 -1.58
N SER A 467 9.61 -6.04 -0.92
CA SER A 467 10.84 -6.62 -0.43
C SER A 467 11.45 -5.65 0.57
N TYR A 468 11.03 -5.77 1.83
CA TYR A 468 11.40 -4.77 2.84
C TYR A 468 12.79 -5.03 3.42
N THR A 469 13.83 -4.90 2.60
CA THR A 469 15.22 -5.22 2.98
C THR A 469 15.76 -4.32 4.09
N VAL A 470 15.13 -3.16 4.34
CA VAL A 470 15.35 -2.34 5.54
C VAL A 470 15.31 -3.17 6.83
N ALA A 471 14.47 -4.20 6.89
CA ALA A 471 14.46 -5.13 8.02
C ALA A 471 15.84 -5.75 8.27
N SER A 472 16.53 -6.25 7.23
CA SER A 472 17.87 -6.82 7.36
C SER A 472 18.95 -5.73 7.42
N GLU A 473 18.91 -4.79 6.48
CA GLU A 473 19.95 -3.79 6.26
C GLU A 473 20.05 -2.77 7.38
N ILE A 474 18.92 -2.44 8.04
CA ILE A 474 18.86 -1.47 9.14
C ILE A 474 18.57 -2.17 10.46
N LEU A 475 17.47 -2.93 10.54
CA LEU A 475 16.99 -3.50 11.81
C LEU A 475 17.66 -4.82 12.21
N GLY A 476 18.40 -5.48 11.29
CA GLY A 476 19.08 -6.74 11.55
C GLY A 476 18.20 -7.99 11.54
N ILE A 477 17.08 -7.98 10.83
CA ILE A 477 16.07 -9.04 10.80
C ILE A 477 15.93 -9.61 9.37
N PRO A 478 16.05 -10.94 9.15
CA PRO A 478 16.43 -11.95 10.14
C PRO A 478 17.92 -11.90 10.52
N GLU A 479 18.74 -11.27 9.68
CA GLU A 479 20.17 -11.09 9.89
C GLU A 479 20.60 -9.68 9.46
N LYS A 480 21.63 -9.14 10.11
CA LYS A 480 22.18 -7.81 9.80
C LYS A 480 23.10 -7.90 8.59
N THR A 481 22.78 -7.14 7.55
CA THR A 481 23.65 -6.93 6.40
C THR A 481 24.08 -5.46 6.30
N ASP A 482 25.21 -5.18 5.67
CA ASP A 482 25.70 -3.81 5.48
C ASP A 482 24.80 -3.08 4.46
N PRO A 483 24.13 -1.97 4.82
CA PRO A 483 23.25 -1.23 3.90
C PRO A 483 23.99 -0.57 2.73
N LEU A 484 25.31 -0.37 2.82
CA LEU A 484 26.11 0.30 1.78
C LEU A 484 26.78 -0.68 0.80
N ALA A 485 26.70 -1.99 1.06
CA ALA A 485 27.26 -3.02 0.21
C ALA A 485 26.28 -3.48 -0.88
N THR A 486 26.79 -3.82 -2.06
CA THR A 486 26.01 -4.44 -3.16
C THR A 486 26.04 -5.96 -3.10
N GLU A 487 27.11 -6.54 -2.54
CA GLU A 487 27.30 -7.99 -2.43
C GLU A 487 26.19 -8.65 -1.59
N GLY A 488 25.68 -9.78 -2.08
CA GLY A 488 24.63 -10.57 -1.42
C GLY A 488 23.22 -9.95 -1.49
N LYS A 489 23.06 -8.72 -1.99
CA LYS A 489 21.76 -8.03 -2.05
C LYS A 489 20.79 -8.65 -3.04
N ALA A 490 21.30 -9.23 -4.13
CA ALA A 490 20.47 -9.93 -5.11
C ALA A 490 19.70 -11.11 -4.48
N GLY A 491 20.40 -11.97 -3.73
CA GLY A 491 19.80 -13.08 -2.99
C GLY A 491 18.84 -12.60 -1.90
N LEU A 492 19.25 -11.58 -1.12
CA LEU A 492 18.41 -11.00 -0.07
C LEU A 492 17.09 -10.47 -0.63
N VAL A 493 17.13 -9.68 -1.69
CA VAL A 493 15.93 -9.12 -2.34
C VAL A 493 15.04 -10.24 -2.86
N LYS A 494 15.60 -11.23 -3.58
CA LYS A 494 14.80 -12.38 -4.05
C LYS A 494 14.06 -13.08 -2.90
N ALA A 495 14.77 -13.39 -1.82
CA ALA A 495 14.20 -14.09 -0.67
C ALA A 495 13.06 -13.29 -0.01
N PHE A 496 13.26 -11.99 0.18
CA PHE A 496 12.22 -11.11 0.75
C PHE A 496 11.01 -10.98 -0.18
N GLN A 497 11.21 -10.91 -1.49
CA GLN A 497 10.13 -10.84 -2.49
C GLN A 497 9.26 -12.11 -2.46
N ASP A 498 9.89 -13.29 -2.43
CA ASP A 498 9.21 -14.57 -2.41
C ASP A 498 8.44 -14.76 -1.09
N ALA A 499 9.11 -14.52 0.04
CA ALA A 499 8.48 -14.62 1.36
C ALA A 499 7.30 -13.64 1.50
N THR A 500 7.47 -12.40 1.05
CA THR A 500 6.39 -11.39 1.09
C THR A 500 5.20 -11.82 0.24
N ALA A 501 5.42 -12.38 -0.96
CA ALA A 501 4.33 -12.85 -1.82
C ALA A 501 3.54 -14.00 -1.17
N ALA A 502 4.24 -14.92 -0.49
CA ALA A 502 3.59 -15.97 0.30
C ALA A 502 2.79 -15.39 1.48
N VAL A 503 3.40 -14.51 2.28
CA VAL A 503 2.76 -13.87 3.44
C VAL A 503 1.53 -13.05 3.04
N ASP A 504 1.64 -12.22 2.00
CA ASP A 504 0.52 -11.45 1.42
C ASP A 504 -0.64 -12.34 0.97
N SER A 505 -0.39 -13.63 0.69
CA SER A 505 -1.41 -14.58 0.24
C SER A 505 -2.11 -15.29 1.41
N THR A 506 -1.54 -15.20 2.63
CA THR A 506 -2.11 -15.83 3.84
C THR A 506 -3.31 -15.07 4.41
N GLY A 507 -3.40 -13.74 4.22
CA GLY A 507 -4.36 -12.89 4.95
C GLY A 507 -3.79 -12.20 6.19
N LEU A 508 -2.50 -12.37 6.49
CA LEU A 508 -1.82 -11.79 7.65
C LEU A 508 -1.03 -10.52 7.29
N CYS A 509 -0.71 -9.74 8.31
CA CYS A 509 0.04 -8.49 8.17
C CYS A 509 1.54 -8.74 8.05
N LEU A 510 2.19 -8.08 7.09
CA LEU A 510 3.64 -8.19 6.88
C LEU A 510 4.47 -7.85 8.13
N PHE A 511 4.01 -6.98 9.02
CA PHE A 511 4.75 -6.64 10.25
C PHE A 511 4.98 -7.81 11.21
N THR A 512 4.29 -8.94 11.06
CA THR A 512 4.66 -10.14 11.82
C THR A 512 6.04 -10.67 11.43
N THR A 513 6.55 -10.37 10.23
CA THR A 513 7.89 -10.82 9.78
C THR A 513 9.05 -10.13 10.49
N PHE A 514 8.79 -9.14 11.36
CA PHE A 514 9.81 -8.64 12.29
C PHE A 514 10.14 -9.65 13.40
N ALA A 515 9.28 -10.65 13.61
CA ALA A 515 9.47 -11.70 14.61
C ALA A 515 9.30 -13.12 14.05
N TRP A 516 8.60 -13.27 12.93
CA TRP A 516 8.28 -14.56 12.31
C TRP A 516 9.07 -14.79 11.02
N SER A 517 9.46 -16.04 10.76
CA SER A 517 9.85 -16.52 9.44
C SER A 517 8.71 -17.32 8.79
N LEU A 518 8.89 -17.82 7.55
CA LEU A 518 7.93 -18.75 6.94
C LEU A 518 7.69 -20.01 7.79
N ASP A 519 8.64 -20.41 8.64
CA ASP A 519 8.48 -21.51 9.61
C ASP A 519 7.41 -21.24 10.66
N ASP A 520 7.12 -19.97 10.95
CA ASP A 520 6.06 -19.58 11.87
C ASP A 520 4.70 -19.46 11.16
N PHE A 521 4.69 -19.13 9.87
CA PHE A 521 3.46 -19.09 9.06
C PHE A 521 2.99 -20.50 8.68
N GLN A 522 3.91 -21.39 8.29
CA GLN A 522 3.62 -22.74 7.82
C GLN A 522 2.67 -23.51 8.75
N PRO A 523 2.92 -23.66 10.08
CA PRO A 523 2.05 -24.46 10.93
C PRO A 523 0.67 -23.83 11.14
N GLN A 524 0.55 -22.50 10.99
CA GLN A 524 -0.74 -21.80 11.03
C GLN A 524 -1.55 -22.09 9.77
N VAL A 525 -0.92 -21.97 8.59
CA VAL A 525 -1.55 -22.29 7.30
C VAL A 525 -1.93 -23.77 7.26
N ASP A 526 -1.03 -24.67 7.64
CA ASP A 526 -1.28 -26.11 7.62
C ASP A 526 -2.40 -26.52 8.59
N ALA A 527 -2.48 -25.94 9.79
CA ALA A 527 -3.59 -26.23 10.69
C ALA A 527 -4.93 -25.62 10.23
N ALA A 528 -4.89 -24.53 9.44
CA ALA A 528 -6.09 -23.87 8.93
C ALA A 528 -6.65 -24.49 7.63
N CYS A 529 -5.76 -24.88 6.71
CA CYS A 529 -6.09 -25.12 5.32
C CYS A 529 -6.22 -26.60 4.96
N ASP A 530 -7.08 -26.92 3.99
CA ASP A 530 -7.14 -28.27 3.40
C ASP A 530 -5.80 -28.61 2.70
N GLY A 531 -5.45 -29.91 2.69
CA GLY A 531 -4.19 -30.41 2.16
C GLY A 531 -3.02 -30.31 3.15
N GLU A 532 -1.85 -30.79 2.73
CA GLU A 532 -0.60 -30.71 3.49
C GLU A 532 0.23 -29.51 3.02
N TRP A 533 0.54 -28.60 3.93
CA TRP A 533 1.31 -27.39 3.62
C TRP A 533 2.70 -27.49 4.21
N SER A 534 3.70 -27.93 3.43
CA SER A 534 5.10 -27.90 3.87
C SER A 534 5.71 -26.49 3.72
N LEU A 535 6.89 -26.28 4.32
CA LEU A 535 7.63 -25.03 4.19
C LEU A 535 8.08 -24.80 2.75
N GLU A 536 8.54 -25.85 2.08
CA GLU A 536 8.98 -25.83 0.68
C GLU A 536 7.83 -25.41 -0.22
N ARG A 537 6.65 -26.00 0.00
CA ARG A 537 5.44 -25.64 -0.74
C ARG A 537 5.06 -24.18 -0.53
N LEU A 538 5.12 -23.67 0.71
CA LEU A 538 4.79 -22.26 0.99
C LEU A 538 5.82 -21.30 0.37
N SER A 539 7.09 -21.68 0.35
CA SER A 539 8.16 -20.92 -0.32
C SER A 539 7.97 -20.91 -1.83
N GLU A 540 7.62 -22.04 -2.44
CA GLU A 540 7.33 -22.18 -3.86
C GLU A 540 6.11 -21.34 -4.29
N VAL A 541 5.08 -21.23 -3.44
CA VAL A 541 3.95 -20.31 -3.68
C VAL A 541 4.45 -18.88 -3.87
N GLY A 542 5.34 -18.41 -3.01
CA GLY A 542 5.94 -17.07 -3.11
C GLY A 542 6.67 -16.85 -4.43
N GLU A 543 7.56 -17.78 -4.79
CA GLU A 543 8.34 -17.73 -6.03
C GLU A 543 7.43 -17.79 -7.28
N ARG A 544 6.41 -18.66 -7.26
CA ARG A 544 5.40 -18.79 -8.33
C ARG A 544 4.64 -17.49 -8.54
N ILE A 545 4.12 -16.88 -7.47
CA ILE A 545 3.36 -15.63 -7.55
C ILE A 545 4.24 -14.51 -8.14
N TRP A 546 5.49 -14.40 -7.71
CA TRP A 546 6.39 -13.36 -8.19
C TRP A 546 6.67 -13.48 -9.69
N ASN A 547 6.89 -14.69 -10.19
CA ASN A 547 7.14 -14.96 -11.61
C ASN A 547 5.87 -14.80 -12.46
N MET A 548 4.71 -15.20 -11.94
CA MET A 548 3.43 -15.01 -12.61
C MET A 548 3.11 -13.51 -12.80
N GLU A 549 3.32 -12.69 -11.77
CA GLU A 549 3.21 -11.24 -11.87
C GLU A 549 4.22 -10.63 -12.86
N ARG A 550 5.44 -11.19 -12.93
CA ARG A 550 6.44 -10.78 -13.93
C ARG A 550 5.96 -11.08 -15.35
N GLN A 551 5.40 -12.28 -15.61
CA GLN A 551 4.83 -12.63 -16.92
C GLN A 551 3.70 -11.68 -17.33
N PHE A 552 2.81 -11.31 -16.40
CA PHE A 552 1.77 -10.32 -16.68
C PHE A 552 2.37 -8.98 -17.10
N ASN A 553 3.36 -8.47 -16.37
CA ASN A 553 3.98 -7.20 -16.71
C ASN A 553 4.70 -7.25 -18.06
N LEU A 554 5.39 -8.36 -18.38
CA LEU A 554 6.00 -8.56 -19.70
C LEU A 554 4.94 -8.52 -20.81
N ALA A 555 3.81 -9.20 -20.62
CA ALA A 555 2.68 -9.19 -21.55
C ALA A 555 2.01 -7.81 -21.68
N ALA A 556 2.00 -7.03 -20.58
CA ALA A 556 1.52 -5.65 -20.55
C ALA A 556 2.50 -4.64 -21.17
N GLY A 557 3.70 -5.09 -21.60
CA GLY A 557 4.67 -4.29 -22.35
C GLY A 557 5.88 -3.80 -21.55
N PHE A 558 6.01 -4.19 -20.27
CA PHE A 558 7.23 -3.91 -19.50
C PHE A 558 8.36 -4.86 -19.91
N THR A 559 9.60 -4.42 -19.71
CA THR A 559 10.80 -5.19 -20.02
C THR A 559 11.87 -4.99 -18.95
N GLY A 560 13.00 -5.70 -19.04
CA GLY A 560 14.18 -5.43 -18.21
C GLY A 560 14.71 -4.00 -18.29
N LYS A 561 14.34 -3.21 -19.33
CA LYS A 561 14.70 -1.79 -19.43
C LYS A 561 13.96 -0.92 -18.41
N ASP A 562 12.79 -1.39 -17.95
CA ASP A 562 11.99 -0.72 -16.92
C ASP A 562 12.42 -1.10 -15.50
N ASP A 563 13.36 -2.04 -15.37
CA ASP A 563 14.00 -2.42 -14.11
C ASP A 563 15.22 -1.52 -13.87
N THR A 564 14.96 -0.24 -13.62
CA THR A 564 15.99 0.79 -13.42
C THR A 564 15.64 1.74 -12.28
N LEU A 565 16.52 2.71 -12.01
CA LEU A 565 16.30 3.80 -11.06
C LEU A 565 16.44 5.17 -11.76
N PRO A 566 15.83 6.25 -11.23
CA PRO A 566 16.08 7.60 -11.71
C PRO A 566 17.57 7.93 -11.75
N LYS A 567 18.01 8.67 -12.78
CA LYS A 567 19.42 9.00 -13.01
C LYS A 567 20.09 9.63 -11.78
N ARG A 568 19.36 10.47 -11.04
CA ARG A 568 19.80 11.08 -9.78
C ARG A 568 20.36 10.04 -8.79
N LEU A 569 19.69 8.90 -8.63
CA LEU A 569 20.09 7.87 -7.66
C LEU A 569 21.28 7.02 -8.14
N LEU A 570 21.52 6.99 -9.46
CA LEU A 570 22.61 6.26 -10.11
C LEU A 570 23.87 7.10 -10.32
N LYS A 571 23.75 8.43 -10.31
CA LYS A 571 24.83 9.35 -10.70
C LYS A 571 25.15 10.42 -9.67
N ASP A 572 24.14 10.90 -8.93
CA ASP A 572 24.33 11.99 -7.98
C ASP A 572 24.58 11.41 -6.59
N ALA A 573 25.83 11.47 -6.17
CA ALA A 573 26.25 10.91 -4.89
C ALA A 573 25.52 11.57 -3.72
N ALA A 574 25.20 10.77 -2.70
CA ALA A 574 24.69 11.30 -1.44
C ALA A 574 25.68 12.34 -0.87
N LYS A 575 25.15 13.48 -0.42
CA LYS A 575 25.97 14.64 -0.01
C LYS A 575 26.39 14.58 1.46
N THR A 576 25.61 13.89 2.29
CA THR A 576 25.74 13.84 3.74
C THR A 576 25.55 12.42 4.28
N GLY A 577 25.72 12.26 5.59
CA GLY A 577 25.49 10.99 6.28
C GLY A 577 26.52 9.90 5.97
N PRO A 578 26.31 8.69 6.50
CA PRO A 578 27.17 7.52 6.26
C PRO A 578 27.34 7.17 4.77
N ALA A 579 26.32 7.45 3.95
CA ALA A 579 26.33 7.20 2.51
C ALA A 579 27.09 8.25 1.68
N LYS A 580 27.69 9.28 2.30
CA LYS A 580 28.35 10.38 1.59
C LYS A 580 29.32 9.88 0.51
N GLY A 581 29.17 10.39 -0.70
CA GLY A 581 29.99 10.01 -1.86
C GLY A 581 29.53 8.72 -2.57
N ARG A 582 28.45 8.08 -2.12
CA ARG A 582 27.90 6.86 -2.73
C ARG A 582 26.71 7.16 -3.66
N VAL A 583 26.60 6.35 -4.70
CA VAL A 583 25.40 6.18 -5.53
C VAL A 583 24.83 4.77 -5.32
N ASN A 584 23.67 4.46 -5.89
CA ASN A 584 23.19 3.08 -5.91
C ASN A 584 23.90 2.26 -6.99
N GLY A 585 24.48 1.11 -6.62
CA GLY A 585 25.21 0.20 -7.51
C GLY A 585 24.31 -0.83 -8.19
N LEU A 586 23.18 -0.39 -8.76
CA LEU A 586 22.19 -1.28 -9.39
C LEU A 586 22.80 -2.15 -10.49
N ASP A 587 23.74 -1.61 -11.26
CA ASP A 587 24.45 -2.29 -12.34
C ASP A 587 25.23 -3.52 -11.88
N GLN A 588 25.66 -3.54 -10.61
CA GLN A 588 26.34 -4.67 -9.99
C GLN A 588 25.35 -5.74 -9.50
N MET A 589 24.16 -5.34 -9.05
CA MET A 589 23.20 -6.22 -8.40
C MET A 589 22.18 -6.85 -9.36
N LEU A 590 21.75 -6.11 -10.39
CA LEU A 590 20.65 -6.52 -11.27
C LEU A 590 20.96 -7.78 -12.10
N PRO A 591 22.16 -7.95 -12.70
CA PRO A 591 22.49 -9.17 -13.45
C PRO A 591 22.47 -10.42 -12.56
N GLU A 592 23.08 -10.34 -11.37
CA GLU A 592 23.06 -11.43 -10.39
C GLU A 592 21.62 -11.76 -9.97
N TYR A 593 20.78 -10.73 -9.76
CA TYR A 593 19.38 -10.92 -9.42
C TYR A 593 18.61 -11.68 -10.51
N TYR A 594 18.80 -11.36 -11.79
CA TYR A 594 18.17 -12.12 -12.89
C TYR A 594 18.65 -13.57 -12.92
N GLN A 595 19.95 -13.79 -12.77
CA GLN A 595 20.50 -15.15 -12.70
C GLN A 595 19.88 -15.95 -11.55
N LEU A 596 19.82 -15.38 -10.34
CA LEU A 596 19.24 -16.04 -9.16
C LEU A 596 17.72 -16.25 -9.29
N ARG A 597 17.04 -15.40 -10.05
CA ARG A 597 15.63 -15.54 -10.40
C ARG A 597 15.38 -16.63 -11.45
N GLY A 598 16.42 -17.13 -12.12
CA GLY A 598 16.29 -18.01 -13.27
C GLY A 598 15.68 -17.28 -14.47
N TRP A 599 16.08 -16.03 -14.67
CA TRP A 599 15.69 -15.16 -15.78
C TRP A 599 16.88 -14.94 -16.72
N ASP A 600 16.61 -14.58 -17.97
CA ASP A 600 17.64 -14.15 -18.90
C ASP A 600 18.09 -12.70 -18.66
N ASP A 601 19.08 -12.24 -19.43
CA ASP A 601 19.62 -10.88 -19.33
C ASP A 601 18.61 -9.78 -19.70
N ALA A 602 17.51 -10.13 -20.37
CA ALA A 602 16.39 -9.22 -20.64
C ALA A 602 15.36 -9.19 -19.49
N GLY A 603 15.61 -9.94 -18.42
CA GLY A 603 14.73 -10.09 -17.27
C GLY A 603 13.49 -10.91 -17.57
N VAL A 604 13.55 -11.85 -18.52
CA VAL A 604 12.46 -12.76 -18.88
C VAL A 604 12.68 -14.11 -18.18
N PRO A 605 11.68 -14.64 -17.44
CA PRO A 605 11.79 -15.97 -16.84
C PRO A 605 12.08 -17.05 -17.89
N THR A 606 13.06 -17.92 -17.61
CA THR A 606 13.42 -19.01 -18.52
C THR A 606 12.34 -20.09 -18.52
N GLN A 607 12.26 -20.88 -19.60
CA GLN A 607 11.33 -22.01 -19.69
C GLN A 607 11.55 -23.06 -18.59
N GLU A 608 12.78 -23.24 -18.13
CA GLU A 608 13.10 -24.11 -17.00
C GLU A 608 12.43 -23.61 -15.72
N THR A 609 12.58 -22.31 -15.41
CA THR A 609 11.94 -21.66 -14.25
C THR A 609 10.42 -21.75 -14.33
N LEU A 610 9.84 -21.45 -15.49
CA LEU A 610 8.39 -21.51 -15.69
C LEU A 610 7.86 -22.95 -15.52
N SER A 611 8.53 -23.94 -16.12
CA SER A 611 8.15 -25.35 -16.00
C SER A 611 8.25 -25.85 -14.56
N LYS A 612 9.31 -25.47 -13.82
CA LYS A 612 9.49 -25.78 -12.39
C LYS A 612 8.33 -25.22 -11.56
N LEU A 613 7.88 -24.01 -11.86
CA LEU A 613 6.83 -23.32 -11.11
C LEU A 613 5.41 -23.68 -11.58
N GLY A 614 5.26 -24.38 -12.70
CA GLY A 614 3.97 -24.72 -13.29
C GLY A 614 3.24 -23.53 -13.90
N LEU A 615 3.99 -22.63 -14.56
CA LEU A 615 3.51 -21.39 -15.19
C LEU A 615 3.55 -21.44 -16.71
#